data_AF-A0A6A9T0C5-F1
#
_entry.id   AF-A0A6A9T0C5-F1
#
_cell.length_a   1.000
_cell.length_b   1.000
_cell.length_c   1.000
_cell.angle_alpha   90.00
_cell.angle_beta   90.00
_cell.angle_gamma   90.00
#
_symmetry.space_group_name_H-M   'P 1'
#
loop_
_entity.id
_entity.type
_entity.pdbx_description
1 polymer ?
#
loop_
_entity_poly.entity_id
_entity_poly.type
_entity_poly.pdbx_seq_one_letter_code
_entity_poly.pdbx_strand_id
1 'polypeptide(L)'
;MYKRVRLRDTVEVPPAFLADVTPGLVKQLLQDKLEGRMDEEVGSVVSVIEVHDIGSGAVLPNRPGVYYEAEFDALTFDPQMQELVDGEIVEVVNFGAFVGIGPVDGLLHVSQISDEYLAYDEEGQSLASRDSNRTIGVGDAVRARIVTKSIDERNPRDSKIGLTAKQVGLGKHGWLEAERQKREAQAGED
;
A
#
# COMPACT_ATOMS: atom_id res chain seq x y z
N MET A 1 1.67 4.29 -6.31
CA MET A 1 1.20 3.72 -7.59
C MET A 1 1.60 2.26 -7.81
N TYR A 2 0.74 1.48 -8.47
CA TYR A 2 1.08 0.15 -8.98
C TYR A 2 1.92 0.26 -10.26
N LYS A 3 2.99 -0.53 -10.33
CA LYS A 3 3.89 -0.61 -11.48
C LYS A 3 4.10 -2.07 -11.83
N ARG A 4 4.18 -2.35 -13.12
CA ARG A 4 4.71 -3.62 -13.61
C ARG A 4 6.19 -3.41 -13.88
N VAL A 5 7.02 -4.18 -13.19
CA VAL A 5 8.48 -4.10 -13.27
C VAL A 5 9.03 -5.44 -13.69
N ARG A 6 10.17 -5.41 -14.39
CA ARG A 6 10.90 -6.60 -14.77
C ARG A 6 12.11 -6.75 -13.87
N LEU A 7 12.19 -7.88 -13.19
CA LEU A 7 13.20 -8.15 -12.18
C LEU A 7 13.98 -9.41 -12.56
N ARG A 8 15.21 -9.46 -12.07
CA ARG A 8 16.06 -10.65 -12.11
C ARG A 8 16.43 -10.99 -10.69
N ASP A 9 16.15 -12.21 -10.28
CA ASP A 9 16.51 -12.69 -8.95
C ASP A 9 16.82 -14.19 -9.00
N THR A 10 17.57 -14.64 -8.01
CA THR A 10 17.94 -16.04 -7.84
C THR A 10 16.92 -16.76 -6.96
N VAL A 11 16.33 -17.84 -7.46
CA VAL A 11 15.42 -18.70 -6.70
C VAL A 11 16.11 -20.00 -6.29
N GLU A 12 15.91 -20.43 -5.06
CA GLU A 12 16.36 -21.75 -4.60
C GLU A 12 15.28 -22.79 -4.90
N VAL A 13 15.61 -23.79 -5.71
CA VAL A 13 14.76 -24.95 -5.97
C VAL A 13 15.19 -26.09 -5.05
N PRO A 14 14.32 -26.55 -4.13
CA PRO A 14 14.62 -27.66 -3.25
C PRO A 14 14.86 -28.98 -4.03
N PRO A 15 15.70 -29.90 -3.51
CA PRO A 15 15.98 -31.20 -4.14
C PRO A 15 14.75 -32.00 -4.56
N ALA A 16 13.67 -31.90 -3.78
CA ALA A 16 12.42 -32.61 -4.02
C ALA A 16 11.77 -32.23 -5.37
N PHE A 17 12.06 -31.04 -5.89
CA PHE A 17 11.44 -30.50 -7.10
C PHE A 17 12.39 -30.40 -8.29
N LEU A 18 13.64 -30.88 -8.17
CA LEU A 18 14.63 -30.82 -9.25
C LEU A 18 14.31 -31.71 -10.45
N ALA A 19 13.46 -32.73 -10.26
CA ALA A 19 13.06 -33.61 -11.34
C ALA A 19 12.24 -32.88 -12.43
N ASP A 20 11.55 -31.78 -12.07
CA ASP A 20 10.72 -31.01 -13.01
C ASP A 20 10.68 -29.53 -12.63
N VAL A 21 11.67 -28.76 -13.10
CA VAL A 21 11.75 -27.32 -12.89
C VAL A 21 10.92 -26.60 -13.95
N THR A 22 9.62 -26.52 -13.70
CA THR A 22 8.70 -25.79 -14.58
C THR A 22 8.68 -24.28 -14.28
N PRO A 23 8.32 -23.42 -15.25
CA PRO A 23 8.06 -22.00 -14.98
C PRO A 23 7.00 -21.75 -13.91
N GLY A 24 6.01 -22.67 -13.78
CA GLY A 24 5.00 -22.59 -12.73
C GLY A 24 5.57 -22.78 -11.33
N LEU A 25 6.46 -23.75 -11.14
CA LEU A 25 7.17 -23.96 -9.87
C LEU A 25 8.05 -22.77 -9.52
N VAL A 26 8.85 -22.27 -10.48
CA VAL A 26 9.73 -21.11 -10.28
C VAL A 26 8.92 -19.88 -9.92
N LYS A 27 7.79 -19.65 -10.60
CA LYS A 27 6.84 -18.59 -10.25
C LYS A 27 6.38 -18.71 -8.80
N GLN A 28 5.93 -19.88 -8.37
CA GLN A 28 5.45 -20.09 -7.01
C GLN A 28 6.55 -19.84 -5.98
N LEU A 29 7.76 -20.37 -6.20
CA LEU A 29 8.90 -20.14 -5.31
C LEU A 29 9.31 -18.66 -5.24
N LEU A 30 9.22 -17.93 -6.36
CA LEU A 30 9.46 -16.49 -6.39
C LEU A 30 8.35 -15.71 -5.67
N GLN A 31 7.09 -16.14 -5.80
CA GLN A 31 5.97 -15.56 -5.05
C GLN A 31 6.21 -15.74 -3.54
N ASP A 32 6.47 -16.96 -3.09
CA ASP A 32 6.74 -17.25 -1.67
C ASP A 32 7.95 -16.46 -1.13
N LYS A 33 8.98 -16.25 -1.98
CA LYS A 33 10.17 -15.51 -1.60
C LYS A 33 9.93 -14.00 -1.53
N LEU A 34 9.23 -13.42 -2.50
CA LEU A 34 9.21 -11.97 -2.75
C LEU A 34 7.92 -11.29 -2.33
N GLU A 35 6.78 -11.98 -2.29
CA GLU A 35 5.50 -11.37 -1.94
C GLU A 35 5.55 -10.74 -0.54
N GLY A 36 5.06 -9.51 -0.47
CA GLY A 36 5.07 -8.70 0.74
C GLY A 36 6.40 -8.01 1.05
N ARG A 37 7.52 -8.36 0.39
CA ARG A 37 8.80 -7.66 0.61
C ARG A 37 8.73 -6.22 0.14
N MET A 38 9.47 -5.36 0.84
CA MET A 38 9.63 -3.94 0.52
C MET A 38 11.06 -3.68 0.08
N ASP A 39 11.19 -2.94 -1.00
CA ASP A 39 12.46 -2.44 -1.51
C ASP A 39 12.34 -0.92 -1.73
N GLU A 40 13.42 -0.17 -1.47
CA GLU A 40 13.41 1.29 -1.63
C GLU A 40 13.22 1.74 -3.09
N GLU A 41 13.77 0.99 -4.05
CA GLU A 41 13.74 1.31 -5.47
C GLU A 41 12.46 0.79 -6.15
N VAL A 42 12.07 -0.45 -5.83
CA VAL A 42 10.97 -1.12 -6.54
C VAL A 42 9.62 -1.02 -5.81
N GLY A 43 9.64 -0.67 -4.52
CA GLY A 43 8.46 -0.62 -3.64
C GLY A 43 8.10 -1.99 -3.06
N SER A 44 6.84 -2.13 -2.64
CA SER A 44 6.31 -3.39 -2.13
C SER A 44 6.00 -4.35 -3.28
N VAL A 45 6.54 -5.56 -3.26
CA VAL A 45 6.19 -6.60 -4.23
C VAL A 45 4.85 -7.22 -3.86
N VAL A 46 3.86 -7.02 -4.74
CA VAL A 46 2.49 -7.51 -4.52
C VAL A 46 2.36 -8.94 -5.00
N SER A 47 2.81 -9.22 -6.24
CA SER A 47 2.83 -10.58 -6.78
C SER A 47 3.72 -10.70 -8.01
N VAL A 48 4.22 -11.90 -8.26
CA VAL A 48 4.92 -12.26 -9.50
C VAL A 48 3.91 -12.66 -10.56
N ILE A 49 3.96 -12.01 -11.72
CA ILE A 49 2.98 -12.18 -12.79
C ILE A 49 3.40 -13.34 -13.69
N GLU A 50 4.59 -13.25 -14.27
CA GLU A 50 5.05 -14.12 -15.35
C GLU A 50 6.56 -14.29 -15.28
N VAL A 51 7.04 -15.52 -15.50
CA VAL A 51 8.46 -15.85 -15.59
C VAL A 51 8.81 -16.01 -17.07
N HIS A 52 9.77 -15.23 -17.55
CA HIS A 52 10.17 -15.17 -18.95
C HIS A 52 11.33 -16.11 -19.26
N ASP A 53 12.35 -16.10 -18.41
CA ASP A 53 13.57 -16.88 -18.63
C ASP A 53 14.04 -17.51 -17.32
N ILE A 54 14.58 -18.73 -17.43
CA ILE A 54 15.18 -19.48 -16.33
C ILE A 54 16.58 -19.86 -16.79
N GLY A 55 17.58 -19.22 -16.20
CA GLY A 55 18.98 -19.43 -16.48
C GLY A 55 19.51 -20.77 -15.98
N SER A 56 20.83 -20.92 -16.05
CA SER A 56 21.50 -22.13 -15.58
C SER A 56 21.46 -22.25 -14.04
N GLY A 57 21.09 -23.42 -13.54
CA GLY A 57 21.13 -23.74 -12.12
C GLY A 57 22.56 -23.90 -11.60
N ALA A 58 22.88 -23.25 -10.49
CA ALA A 58 24.15 -23.39 -9.77
C ALA A 58 23.96 -24.14 -8.44
N VAL A 59 24.86 -25.06 -8.14
CA VAL A 59 24.90 -25.75 -6.84
C VAL A 59 25.93 -25.07 -5.96
N LEU A 60 25.52 -24.67 -4.76
CA LEU A 60 26.42 -24.08 -3.78
C LEU A 60 26.91 -25.16 -2.78
N PRO A 61 28.21 -25.20 -2.42
CA PRO A 61 28.70 -26.12 -1.40
C PRO A 61 27.94 -26.00 -0.08
N ASN A 62 27.56 -27.12 0.52
CA ASN A 62 26.80 -27.20 1.77
C ASN A 62 25.37 -26.61 1.72
N ARG A 63 24.82 -26.33 0.54
CA ARG A 63 23.40 -26.01 0.35
C ARG A 63 22.71 -27.20 -0.34
N PRO A 64 21.51 -27.62 0.12
CA PRO A 64 20.80 -28.73 -0.51
C PRO A 64 20.17 -28.33 -1.85
N GLY A 65 19.72 -27.09 -2.02
CA GLY A 65 19.03 -26.63 -3.23
C GLY A 65 19.93 -26.27 -4.41
N VAL A 66 19.31 -26.19 -5.59
CA VAL A 66 19.91 -25.62 -6.81
C VAL A 66 19.37 -24.21 -7.00
N TYR A 67 20.26 -23.27 -7.31
CA TYR A 67 19.92 -21.86 -7.45
C TYR A 67 19.80 -21.50 -8.92
N TYR A 68 18.61 -21.07 -9.35
CA TYR A 68 18.35 -20.65 -10.71
C TYR A 68 18.19 -19.13 -10.75
N GLU A 69 18.88 -18.47 -11.67
CA GLU A 69 18.59 -17.08 -11.98
C GLU A 69 17.35 -17.03 -12.88
N ALA A 70 16.34 -16.24 -12.50
CA ALA A 70 15.10 -16.12 -13.25
C ALA A 70 14.81 -14.66 -13.58
N GLU A 71 14.40 -14.40 -14.83
CA GLU A 71 13.85 -13.12 -15.26
C GLU A 71 12.32 -13.20 -15.24
N PHE A 72 11.68 -12.30 -14.50
CA PHE A 72 10.23 -12.32 -14.31
C PHE A 72 9.65 -10.90 -14.25
N ASP A 73 8.39 -10.78 -14.60
CA ASP A 73 7.61 -9.57 -14.37
C ASP A 73 6.89 -9.67 -13.03
N ALA A 74 7.02 -8.63 -12.20
CA ALA A 74 6.32 -8.50 -10.94
C ALA A 74 5.42 -7.26 -10.93
N LEU A 75 4.31 -7.36 -10.22
CA LEU A 75 3.49 -6.23 -9.84
C LEU A 75 4.02 -5.67 -8.53
N THR A 76 4.48 -4.43 -8.55
CA THR A 76 4.92 -3.73 -7.34
C THR A 76 4.03 -2.53 -7.06
N PHE A 77 3.97 -2.15 -5.78
CA PHE A 77 3.31 -0.97 -5.29
C PHE A 77 4.36 -0.04 -4.69
N ASP A 78 4.60 1.07 -5.37
CA ASP A 78 5.56 2.07 -4.95
C ASP A 78 4.84 3.41 -4.72
N PRO A 79 4.57 3.77 -3.45
CA PRO A 79 3.98 5.05 -3.11
C PRO A 79 5.00 6.18 -3.30
N GLN A 80 4.58 7.26 -3.96
CA GLN A 80 5.42 8.43 -4.22
C GLN A 80 5.08 9.58 -3.26
N MET A 81 6.09 10.40 -2.96
CA MET A 81 5.89 11.61 -2.17
C MET A 81 4.97 12.58 -2.91
N GLN A 82 4.06 13.22 -2.17
CA GLN A 82 3.03 14.14 -2.68
C GLN A 82 1.97 13.50 -3.59
N GLU A 83 1.96 12.18 -3.72
CA GLU A 83 0.94 11.44 -4.47
C GLU A 83 -0.43 11.55 -3.79
N LEU A 84 -1.48 11.73 -4.61
CA LEU A 84 -2.87 11.66 -4.17
C LEU A 84 -3.31 10.20 -4.21
N VAL A 85 -3.83 9.71 -3.09
CA VAL A 85 -4.30 8.34 -2.91
C VAL A 85 -5.72 8.35 -2.40
N ASP A 86 -6.53 7.46 -2.95
CA ASP A 86 -7.82 7.10 -2.40
C ASP A 86 -7.66 5.79 -1.64
N GLY A 87 -8.21 5.73 -0.43
CA GLY A 87 -8.10 4.57 0.44
C GLY A 87 -9.28 4.46 1.39
N GLU A 88 -9.32 3.37 2.14
CA GLU A 88 -10.37 3.07 3.12
C GLU A 88 -9.75 3.04 4.51
N ILE A 89 -10.46 3.58 5.50
CA ILE A 89 -10.00 3.52 6.89
C ILE A 89 -10.16 2.09 7.42
N VAL A 90 -9.03 1.46 7.72
CA VAL A 90 -8.99 0.09 8.27
C VAL A 90 -9.06 0.09 9.79
N GLU A 91 -8.52 1.12 10.43
CA GLU A 91 -8.47 1.24 11.89
C GLU A 91 -8.45 2.71 12.31
N VAL A 92 -9.10 3.02 13.43
CA VAL A 92 -9.07 4.36 14.04
C VAL A 92 -8.48 4.24 15.44
N VAL A 93 -7.56 5.15 15.75
CA VAL A 93 -6.87 5.24 17.03
C VAL A 93 -6.98 6.65 17.60
N ASN A 94 -6.69 6.82 18.88
CA ASN A 94 -6.76 8.11 19.56
C ASN A 94 -5.90 9.23 18.95
N PHE A 95 -4.81 8.88 18.25
CA PHE A 95 -3.92 9.86 17.59
C PHE A 95 -4.09 9.93 16.06
N GLY A 96 -5.01 9.16 15.46
CA GLY A 96 -5.24 9.22 14.01
C GLY A 96 -6.09 8.09 13.47
N ALA A 97 -6.00 7.88 12.16
CA ALA A 97 -6.64 6.77 11.47
C ALA A 97 -5.64 6.10 10.53
N PHE A 98 -5.67 4.78 10.44
CA PHE A 98 -4.94 4.01 9.45
C PHE A 98 -5.82 3.86 8.21
N VAL A 99 -5.28 4.28 7.08
CA VAL A 99 -5.92 4.24 5.77
C VAL A 99 -5.19 3.20 4.93
N GLY A 100 -5.90 2.14 4.53
CA GLY A 100 -5.39 1.18 3.56
C GLY A 100 -5.30 1.83 2.19
N ILE A 101 -4.08 1.95 1.64
CA ILE A 101 -3.82 2.55 0.32
C ILE A 101 -3.35 1.51 -0.71
N GLY A 102 -3.62 0.23 -0.45
CA GLY A 102 -3.23 -0.91 -1.28
C GLY A 102 -2.66 -2.04 -0.42
N PRO A 103 -1.42 -2.50 -0.67
CA PRO A 103 -0.77 -3.52 0.15
C PRO A 103 -0.19 -2.98 1.47
N VAL A 104 -0.34 -1.67 1.72
CA VAL A 104 0.28 -0.95 2.84
C VAL A 104 -0.72 0.01 3.45
N ASP A 105 -0.53 0.28 4.74
CA ASP A 105 -1.35 1.21 5.50
C ASP A 105 -0.62 2.54 5.69
N GLY A 106 -1.34 3.64 5.46
CA GLY A 106 -0.87 4.98 5.74
C GLY A 106 -1.49 5.52 7.03
N LEU A 107 -0.68 6.18 7.85
CA LEU A 107 -1.15 6.86 9.05
C LEU A 107 -1.60 8.28 8.70
N LEU A 108 -2.89 8.54 8.91
CA LEU A 108 -3.48 9.87 8.89
C LEU A 108 -3.62 10.39 10.31
N HIS A 109 -2.69 11.24 10.73
CA HIS A 109 -2.69 11.80 12.09
C HIS A 109 -3.89 12.75 12.30
N VAL A 110 -4.47 12.82 13.52
CA VAL A 110 -5.68 13.64 13.79
C VAL A 110 -5.54 15.10 13.35
N SER A 111 -4.36 15.70 13.53
CA SER A 111 -4.08 17.08 13.12
C SER A 111 -3.98 17.30 11.60
N GLN A 112 -3.95 16.21 10.84
CA GLN A 112 -3.88 16.19 9.38
C GLN A 112 -5.21 15.78 8.73
N ILE A 113 -6.24 15.44 9.52
CA ILE A 113 -7.58 15.08 9.01
C ILE A 113 -8.39 16.34 8.69
N SER A 114 -8.42 17.29 9.62
CA SER A 114 -9.22 18.52 9.54
C SER A 114 -8.52 19.65 10.29
N ASP A 115 -8.97 20.90 10.08
CA ASP A 115 -8.60 22.06 10.90
C ASP A 115 -9.21 22.03 12.30
N GLU A 116 -10.25 21.23 12.48
CA GLU A 116 -11.02 21.13 13.72
C GLU A 116 -10.50 20.03 14.64
N TYR A 117 -10.78 20.17 15.94
CA TYR A 117 -10.44 19.13 16.91
C TYR A 117 -11.43 17.96 16.81
N LEU A 118 -10.91 16.80 16.39
CA LEU A 118 -11.65 15.55 16.37
C LEU A 118 -11.47 14.83 17.70
N ALA A 119 -12.59 14.51 18.37
CA ALA A 119 -12.59 13.68 19.55
C ALA A 119 -12.70 12.21 19.13
N TYR A 120 -11.88 11.35 19.74
CA TYR A 120 -11.96 9.91 19.56
C TYR A 120 -13.09 9.32 20.39
N ASP A 121 -13.95 8.56 19.73
CA ASP A 121 -15.03 7.79 20.33
C ASP A 121 -14.65 6.31 20.34
N GLU A 122 -14.38 5.77 21.54
CA GLU A 122 -13.99 4.38 21.76
C GLU A 122 -15.11 3.39 21.44
N GLU A 123 -16.38 3.76 21.64
CA GLU A 123 -17.51 2.85 21.40
C GLU A 123 -17.78 2.67 19.90
N GLY A 124 -17.65 3.76 19.13
CA GLY A 124 -17.90 3.76 17.69
C GLY A 124 -16.68 3.54 16.79
N GLN A 125 -15.47 3.43 17.37
CA GLN A 125 -14.19 3.45 16.64
C GLN A 125 -14.14 4.57 15.58
N SER A 126 -14.54 5.77 16.00
CA SER A 126 -14.70 6.91 15.10
C SER A 126 -14.13 8.19 15.70
N LEU A 127 -13.81 9.14 14.83
CA LEU A 127 -13.36 10.47 15.16
C LEU A 127 -14.46 11.44 14.75
N ALA A 128 -15.00 12.16 15.72
CA ALA A 128 -16.10 13.10 15.52
C ALA A 128 -15.67 14.53 15.87
N SER A 129 -15.97 15.48 14.99
CA SER A 129 -15.81 16.90 15.28
C SER A 129 -16.98 17.40 16.13
N ARG A 130 -16.66 18.21 17.14
CA ARG A 130 -17.66 18.92 17.95
C ARG A 130 -18.27 20.12 17.24
N ASP A 131 -17.56 20.70 16.28
CA ASP A 131 -17.94 21.98 15.67
C ASP A 131 -18.70 21.81 14.35
N SER A 132 -18.30 20.86 13.50
CA SER A 132 -18.89 20.68 12.16
C SER A 132 -19.76 19.44 12.00
N ASN A 133 -19.99 18.66 13.06
CA ASN A 133 -20.71 17.37 13.04
C ASN A 133 -20.13 16.38 11.98
N ARG A 134 -18.86 16.56 11.61
CA ARG A 134 -18.13 15.69 10.68
C ARG A 134 -17.62 14.48 11.44
N THR A 135 -17.93 13.29 10.93
CA THR A 135 -17.49 12.01 11.50
C THR A 135 -16.68 11.23 10.48
N ILE A 136 -15.63 10.57 10.98
CA ILE A 136 -14.77 9.70 10.20
C ILE A 136 -14.50 8.43 11.01
N GLY A 137 -14.80 7.26 10.43
CA GLY A 137 -14.73 5.98 11.12
C GLY A 137 -14.16 4.88 10.24
N VAL A 138 -14.05 3.68 10.80
CA VAL A 138 -13.66 2.48 10.06
C VAL A 138 -14.63 2.23 8.91
N GLY A 139 -14.10 1.92 7.73
CA GLY A 139 -14.85 1.68 6.50
C GLY A 139 -15.14 2.93 5.67
N ASP A 140 -14.77 4.12 6.14
CA ASP A 140 -14.95 5.34 5.35
C ASP A 140 -13.90 5.45 4.23
N ALA A 141 -14.37 5.78 3.02
CA ALA A 141 -13.52 6.13 1.90
C ALA A 141 -12.98 7.55 2.03
N VAL A 142 -11.66 7.68 1.96
CA VAL A 142 -10.93 8.93 2.12
C VAL A 142 -9.97 9.17 0.97
N ARG A 143 -9.89 10.44 0.58
CA ARG A 143 -8.85 10.94 -0.32
C ARG A 143 -7.79 11.65 0.49
N ALA A 144 -6.55 11.20 0.39
CA ALA A 144 -5.42 11.76 1.11
C ALA A 144 -4.22 11.98 0.19
N ARG A 145 -3.23 12.72 0.68
CA ARG A 145 -1.94 12.91 0.02
C ARG A 145 -0.83 12.34 0.88
N ILE A 146 0.14 11.67 0.25
CA ILE A 146 1.33 11.15 0.93
C ILE A 146 2.29 12.31 1.23
N VAL A 147 2.60 12.51 2.51
CA VAL A 147 3.50 13.58 2.99
C VAL A 147 4.83 13.07 3.50
N THR A 148 4.91 11.81 3.90
CA THR A 148 6.13 11.21 4.42
C THR A 148 6.15 9.75 4.02
N LYS A 149 7.31 9.28 3.55
CA LYS A 149 7.57 7.89 3.20
C LYS A 149 8.81 7.46 3.97
N SER A 150 8.64 6.52 4.89
CA SER A 150 9.73 5.83 5.57
C SER A 150 9.52 4.34 5.36
N ILE A 151 10.25 3.76 4.40
CA ILE A 151 10.19 2.33 4.13
C ILE A 151 11.16 1.62 5.08
N ASP A 152 10.71 0.51 5.66
CA ASP A 152 11.58 -0.46 6.31
C ASP A 152 11.67 -1.72 5.43
N GLU A 153 12.85 -1.98 4.88
CA GLU A 153 13.10 -3.13 3.99
C GLU A 153 12.97 -4.48 4.71
N ARG A 154 13.19 -4.50 6.03
CA ARG A 154 13.17 -5.74 6.82
C ARG A 154 11.76 -6.11 7.23
N ASN A 155 10.99 -5.10 7.64
CA ASN A 155 9.62 -5.25 8.09
C ASN A 155 8.70 -4.32 7.28
N PRO A 156 8.11 -4.82 6.18
CA PRO A 156 7.15 -4.07 5.37
C PRO A 156 6.01 -3.47 6.19
N ARG A 157 5.56 -4.15 7.25
CA ARG A 157 4.51 -3.70 8.17
C ARG A 157 4.92 -2.53 9.07
N ASP A 158 6.22 -2.36 9.32
CA ASP A 158 6.76 -1.25 10.11
C ASP A 158 7.02 0.00 9.27
N SER A 159 6.84 -0.09 7.94
CA SER A 159 6.96 1.05 7.04
C SER A 159 5.93 2.12 7.42
N LYS A 160 6.41 3.35 7.65
CA LYS A 160 5.57 4.48 8.06
C LYS A 160 5.30 5.37 6.87
N ILE A 161 4.06 5.36 6.40
CA ILE A 161 3.58 6.27 5.36
C ILE A 161 2.68 7.31 6.05
N GLY A 162 3.13 8.56 6.06
CA GLY A 162 2.36 9.68 6.59
C GLY A 162 1.42 10.23 5.53
N LEU A 163 0.15 10.41 5.89
CA LEU A 163 -0.90 10.96 5.04
C LEU A 163 -1.41 12.31 5.56
N THR A 164 -1.91 13.15 4.65
CA THR A 164 -2.67 14.36 4.98
C THR A 164 -3.96 14.45 4.18
N ALA A 165 -5.04 14.89 4.83
CA ALA A 165 -6.35 15.13 4.24
C ALA A 165 -6.83 16.58 4.44
N LYS A 166 -5.98 17.44 5.01
CA LYS A 166 -6.28 18.83 5.37
C LYS A 166 -6.28 19.79 4.17
N GLN A 167 -5.72 19.39 3.04
CA GLN A 167 -5.62 20.27 1.86
C GLN A 167 -6.96 20.35 1.10
N VAL A 168 -7.15 21.44 0.36
CA VAL A 168 -8.35 21.64 -0.45
C VAL A 168 -8.55 20.49 -1.44
N GLY A 169 -9.73 19.88 -1.43
CA GLY A 169 -10.08 18.74 -2.29
C GLY A 169 -9.69 17.36 -1.74
N LEU A 170 -9.23 17.30 -0.49
CA LEU A 170 -8.96 16.05 0.25
C LEU A 170 -9.97 15.89 1.40
N GLY A 171 -10.02 14.67 1.95
CA GLY A 171 -10.94 14.31 3.03
C GLY A 171 -11.84 13.13 2.67
N LYS A 172 -12.84 12.89 3.52
CA LYS A 172 -13.85 11.86 3.28
C LYS A 172 -14.60 12.15 1.99
N HIS A 173 -14.82 11.13 1.15
CA HIS A 173 -15.51 11.30 -0.13
C HIS A 173 -16.89 11.93 0.03
N GLY A 174 -17.63 11.56 1.08
CA GLY A 174 -18.93 12.18 1.39
C GLY A 174 -18.85 13.68 1.71
N TRP A 175 -17.74 14.20 2.26
CA TRP A 175 -17.57 15.64 2.48
C TRP A 175 -17.30 16.36 1.16
N LEU A 176 -16.49 15.75 0.30
CA LEU A 176 -16.17 16.28 -1.03
C LEU A 176 -17.39 16.33 -1.94
N GLU A 177 -18.25 15.31 -1.90
CA GLU A 177 -19.52 15.30 -2.63
C GLU A 177 -20.47 16.41 -2.16
N ALA A 178 -20.63 16.59 -0.85
CA ALA A 178 -21.47 17.64 -0.30
C ALA A 178 -20.95 19.05 -0.64
N GLU A 179 -19.63 19.28 -0.61
CA GLU A 179 -19.01 20.53 -1.02
C GLU A 179 -19.19 20.79 -2.52
N ARG A 180 -19.09 19.75 -3.35
CA ARG A 180 -19.32 19.85 -4.79
C ARG A 180 -20.77 20.23 -5.11
N GLN A 181 -21.74 19.57 -4.48
CA GLN A 181 -23.16 19.89 -4.68
C GLN A 181 -23.49 21.32 -4.28
N LYS A 182 -22.93 21.82 -3.17
CA LYS A 182 -23.11 23.22 -2.76
C LYS A 182 -22.54 24.21 -3.78
N ARG A 183 -21.37 23.91 -4.36
CA ARG A 183 -20.77 24.77 -5.40
C ARG A 183 -21.55 24.73 -6.71
N GLU A 184 -22.04 23.57 -7.12
CA GLU A 184 -22.86 23.43 -8.34
C GLU A 184 -24.21 24.15 -8.18
N ALA A 185 -24.83 24.09 -7.00
CA ALA A 185 -26.06 24.84 -6.71
C ALA A 185 -25.84 26.36 -6.76
N GLN A 186 -24.72 26.86 -6.24
CA GLN A 186 -24.38 28.29 -6.29
C GLN A 186 -24.01 28.77 -7.70
N ALA A 187 -23.40 27.91 -8.53
CA ALA A 187 -23.01 28.27 -9.90
C ALA A 187 -24.17 28.21 -10.91
N GLY A 188 -25.30 27.57 -10.57
CA GLY A 188 -26.50 27.53 -11.41
C GLY A 188 -27.50 28.66 -11.14
N GLU A 189 -27.24 29.51 -10.16
CA GLU A 189 -28.07 30.68 -9.80
C GLU A 189 -27.57 32.00 -10.44
N ASP A 190 -26.42 32.00 -11.10
CA ASP A 190 -25.85 33.11 -11.89
C ASP A 190 -26.06 32.91 -13.41
#